data_AF-A0A1F9BSC4-F1
#
_entry.id   AF-A0A1F9BSC4-F1
#
_cell.length_a   1.000
_cell.length_b   1.000
_cell.length_c   1.000
_cell.angle_alpha   90.00
_cell.angle_beta   90.00
_cell.angle_gamma   90.00
#
_symmetry.space_group_name_H-M   'P 1'
#
loop_
_entity.id
_entity.type
_entity.pdbx_description
1 polymer ?
#
loop_
_entity_poly.entity_id
_entity_poly.type
_entity_poly.pdbx_seq_one_letter_code
_entity_poly.pdbx_strand_id
1 'polypeptide(L)'
;MSPPGSWRWLLLLLALLVSQAVILLAAEEPGPKGNPPRPQLVEPAQAPHTAKILSQLTLSYEPQMSPEARDQDFLKKIRLAKSLLHIGSLVELRHLSLALLQGSGEVSWETLRARRWPQGDRAGVLISVPVWVPAQARRVITYAGFEKHWQTVAYDLPRLSGNVWFAPNLAQINDKANYRPERTQVEVNSKFAPLAALFLEYIFREGWYDPARRIPLVVVRSGEDTYAASAYSGPVEAECLSFPDDHGDNLTAQVIRKRFDNLAEIHHGRHSPTSNHRLGLALDLNDFNFSGVVDGPPNPISRATRQYNRDAMHKLDARHLPGWVYRSGKWVGFRLPQEWIYFGYHTDWAHFDVGTK
;
A
#
# COMPACT_ATOMS: atom_id res chain seq x y z
N MET A 1 13.58 -69.73 13.25
CA MET A 1 14.24 -68.91 12.21
C MET A 1 13.74 -67.48 12.39
N SER A 2 14.53 -66.65 13.06
CA SER A 2 14.18 -65.26 13.35
C SER A 2 14.78 -64.36 12.27
N PRO A 3 14.04 -63.41 11.69
CA PRO A 3 14.54 -62.60 10.59
C PRO A 3 15.58 -61.58 11.11
N PRO A 4 16.64 -61.30 10.33
CA PRO A 4 17.69 -60.39 10.76
C PRO A 4 17.29 -58.91 10.57
N GLY A 5 17.54 -58.09 11.59
CA GLY A 5 18.21 -56.79 11.42
C GLY A 5 17.39 -55.57 10.97
N SER A 6 16.12 -55.42 11.34
CA SER A 6 15.32 -54.20 11.02
C SER A 6 15.82 -52.91 11.70
N TRP A 7 16.61 -53.02 12.77
CA TRP A 7 17.09 -51.90 13.58
C TRP A 7 18.25 -51.13 12.94
N ARG A 8 19.06 -51.77 12.08
CA ARG A 8 20.17 -51.08 11.38
C ARG A 8 19.68 -50.09 10.33
N TRP A 9 18.57 -50.38 9.67
CA TRP A 9 17.95 -49.48 8.70
C TRP A 9 17.27 -48.27 9.35
N LEU A 10 16.68 -48.46 10.54
CA LEU A 10 16.06 -47.37 11.30
C LEU A 10 17.10 -46.35 11.78
N LEU A 11 18.27 -46.81 12.22
CA LEU A 11 19.37 -45.94 12.67
C LEU A 11 20.01 -45.16 11.52
N LEU A 12 20.11 -45.76 10.32
CA LEU A 12 20.58 -45.08 9.10
C LEU A 12 19.61 -43.99 8.62
N LEU A 13 18.29 -44.23 8.72
CA LEU A 13 17.26 -43.24 8.41
C LEU A 13 17.24 -42.07 9.40
N LEU A 14 17.41 -42.35 10.69
CA LEU A 14 17.52 -41.31 11.73
C LEU A 14 18.81 -40.48 11.59
N ALA A 15 19.94 -41.12 11.26
CA ALA A 15 21.19 -40.40 10.99
C ALA A 15 21.09 -39.51 9.74
N LEU A 16 20.40 -39.96 8.68
CA LEU A 16 20.14 -39.13 7.50
C LEU A 16 19.22 -37.94 7.81
N LEU A 17 18.14 -38.16 8.58
CA LEU A 17 17.21 -37.09 8.98
C LEU A 17 17.88 -36.04 9.89
N VAL A 18 18.77 -36.46 10.79
CA VAL A 18 19.54 -35.53 11.63
C VAL A 18 20.61 -34.81 10.82
N SER A 19 21.25 -35.45 9.83
CA SER A 19 22.21 -34.77 8.94
C SER A 19 21.57 -33.73 8.01
N GLN A 20 20.30 -33.92 7.61
CA GLN A 20 19.55 -32.88 6.89
C GLN A 20 19.05 -31.77 7.82
N ALA A 21 18.78 -32.06 9.10
CA ALA A 21 18.40 -31.05 10.08
C ALA A 21 19.57 -30.17 10.55
N VAL A 22 20.82 -30.67 10.52
CA VAL A 22 22.00 -29.93 11.00
C VAL A 22 22.67 -29.08 9.89
N ILE A 23 22.39 -29.32 8.61
CA ILE A 23 22.77 -28.39 7.52
C ILE A 23 21.83 -27.16 7.48
N LEU A 24 20.75 -27.16 8.26
CA LEU A 24 19.79 -26.05 8.41
C LEU A 24 20.13 -25.07 9.56
N LEU A 25 21.27 -25.24 10.24
CA LEU A 25 21.75 -24.35 11.30
C LEU A 25 23.18 -23.89 11.02
N ALA A 26 23.33 -23.07 9.98
CA ALA A 26 24.38 -22.07 9.90
C ALA A 26 23.70 -20.71 9.81
N ALA A 27 23.91 -19.88 10.83
CA ALA A 27 23.45 -18.50 10.86
C ALA A 27 24.21 -17.69 9.79
N GLU A 28 23.62 -17.54 8.61
CA GLU A 28 23.93 -16.46 7.68
C GLU A 28 22.98 -15.28 8.00
N GLU A 29 23.53 -14.08 8.16
CA GLU A 29 22.73 -12.85 8.25
C GLU A 29 21.81 -12.74 7.01
N PRO A 30 20.51 -12.45 7.17
CA PRO A 30 19.59 -12.41 6.05
C PRO A 30 19.68 -11.05 5.35
N GLY A 31 20.73 -10.83 4.58
CA GLY A 31 20.61 -10.05 3.36
C GLY A 31 19.96 -10.94 2.30
N PRO A 32 18.89 -10.55 1.60
CA PRO A 32 18.26 -11.45 0.64
C PRO A 32 19.19 -11.64 -0.56
N LYS A 33 19.65 -12.88 -0.79
CA LYS A 33 20.28 -13.32 -2.04
C LYS A 33 19.23 -13.25 -3.16
N GLY A 34 19.02 -12.09 -3.78
CA GLY A 34 18.09 -11.89 -4.90
C GLY A 34 17.86 -10.42 -5.26
N ASN A 35 17.50 -10.14 -6.51
CA ASN A 35 17.09 -8.80 -6.91
C ASN A 35 15.72 -8.47 -6.28
N PRO A 36 15.54 -7.29 -5.66
CA PRO A 36 14.26 -6.91 -5.09
C PRO A 36 13.17 -6.89 -6.17
N PRO A 37 11.94 -7.33 -5.85
CA PRO A 37 10.82 -7.31 -6.78
C PRO A 37 10.53 -5.89 -7.26
N ARG A 38 10.09 -5.77 -8.52
CA ARG A 38 9.80 -4.48 -9.17
C ARG A 38 8.31 -4.30 -9.44
N PRO A 39 7.80 -3.06 -9.49
CA PRO A 39 6.47 -2.78 -10.00
C PRO A 39 6.27 -3.23 -11.45
N GLN A 40 5.07 -3.68 -11.77
CA GLN A 40 4.68 -3.99 -13.15
C GLN A 40 3.17 -3.83 -13.34
N LEU A 41 2.73 -3.66 -14.58
CA LEU A 41 1.32 -3.83 -14.92
C LEU A 41 0.93 -5.30 -14.82
N VAL A 42 -0.27 -5.58 -14.32
CA VAL A 42 -0.84 -6.93 -14.34
C VAL A 42 -1.17 -7.32 -15.79
N GLU A 43 -1.69 -6.39 -16.58
CA GLU A 43 -2.01 -6.60 -18.00
C GLU A 43 -1.30 -5.55 -18.88
N PRO A 44 -0.01 -5.73 -19.20
CA PRO A 44 0.76 -4.74 -19.95
C PRO A 44 0.20 -4.48 -21.36
N ALA A 45 -0.50 -5.44 -21.97
CA ALA A 45 -1.15 -5.28 -23.26
C ALA A 45 -2.29 -4.25 -23.26
N GLN A 46 -2.89 -3.95 -22.09
CA GLN A 46 -3.93 -2.92 -21.99
C GLN A 46 -3.37 -1.49 -22.04
N ALA A 47 -2.10 -1.31 -21.68
CA ALA A 47 -1.42 -0.03 -21.66
C ALA A 47 0.08 -0.19 -22.01
N PRO A 48 0.40 -0.57 -23.26
CA PRO A 48 1.77 -0.88 -23.68
C PRO A 48 2.72 0.31 -23.56
N HIS A 49 2.24 1.55 -23.76
CA HIS A 49 3.08 2.73 -23.57
C HIS A 49 3.44 2.91 -22.10
N THR A 50 2.46 2.78 -21.19
CA THR A 50 2.68 2.81 -19.74
C THR A 50 3.62 1.69 -19.29
N ALA A 51 3.48 0.47 -19.81
CA ALA A 51 4.39 -0.64 -19.53
C ALA A 51 5.85 -0.30 -19.94
N LYS A 52 6.02 0.32 -21.12
CA LYS A 52 7.33 0.77 -21.61
C LYS A 52 7.93 1.89 -20.74
N ILE A 53 7.12 2.78 -20.18
CA ILE A 53 7.62 3.78 -19.22
C ILE A 53 8.09 3.07 -17.95
N LEU A 54 7.27 2.19 -17.36
CA LEU A 54 7.61 1.48 -16.12
C LEU A 54 8.93 0.71 -16.23
N SER A 55 9.22 0.06 -17.37
CA SER A 55 10.49 -0.66 -17.55
C SER A 55 11.72 0.26 -17.53
N GLN A 56 11.59 1.52 -17.94
CA GLN A 56 12.65 2.52 -17.93
C GLN A 56 12.87 3.16 -16.55
N LEU A 57 11.87 3.10 -15.67
CA LEU A 57 11.87 3.76 -14.36
C LEU A 57 12.43 2.90 -13.22
N THR A 58 13.00 1.73 -13.53
CA THR A 58 13.62 0.85 -12.53
C THR A 58 14.61 1.62 -11.64
N LEU A 59 14.42 1.56 -10.32
CA LEU A 59 15.42 1.98 -9.34
C LEU A 59 16.64 1.05 -9.38
N SER A 60 17.83 1.63 -9.50
CA SER A 60 19.10 0.90 -9.54
C SER A 60 19.34 0.20 -8.22
N TYR A 61 19.40 0.98 -7.12
CA TYR A 61 19.47 0.48 -5.74
C TYR A 61 20.44 -0.69 -5.63
N GLU A 62 21.71 -0.44 -5.93
CA GLU A 62 22.78 -1.44 -5.86
C GLU A 62 23.21 -1.66 -4.40
N PRO A 63 23.75 -2.85 -4.05
CA PRO A 63 24.06 -3.23 -2.67
C PRO A 63 24.87 -2.20 -1.86
N GLN A 64 25.75 -1.47 -2.54
CA GLN A 64 26.71 -0.54 -1.93
C GLN A 64 26.27 0.94 -1.98
N MET A 65 25.05 1.23 -2.43
CA MET A 65 24.57 2.62 -2.51
C MET A 65 24.30 3.18 -1.10
N SER A 66 24.90 4.33 -0.80
CA SER A 66 24.57 5.11 0.39
C SER A 66 23.11 5.59 0.35
N PRO A 67 22.50 5.93 1.51
CA PRO A 67 21.16 6.52 1.54
C PRO A 67 21.00 7.72 0.59
N GLU A 68 21.97 8.61 0.54
CA GLU A 68 21.96 9.79 -0.32
C GLU A 68 22.00 9.40 -1.81
N ALA A 69 22.79 8.39 -2.17
CA ALA A 69 22.84 7.89 -3.55
C ALA A 69 21.49 7.28 -3.97
N ARG A 70 20.79 6.59 -3.06
CA ARG A 70 19.46 6.03 -3.31
C ARG A 70 18.40 7.12 -3.49
N ASP A 71 18.43 8.16 -2.67
CA ASP A 71 17.59 9.35 -2.82
C ASP A 71 17.82 10.02 -4.19
N GLN A 72 19.08 10.18 -4.61
CA GLN A 72 19.40 10.76 -5.91
C GLN A 72 18.94 9.91 -7.10
N ASP A 73 19.05 8.58 -7.01
CA ASP A 73 18.50 7.69 -8.04
C ASP A 73 16.98 7.84 -8.13
N PHE A 74 16.27 7.83 -6.99
CA PHE A 74 14.83 8.07 -6.95
C PHE A 74 14.43 9.41 -7.57
N LEU A 75 15.11 10.50 -7.20
CA LEU A 75 14.88 11.83 -7.76
C LEU A 75 15.13 11.88 -9.28
N LYS A 76 16.19 11.20 -9.76
CA LYS A 76 16.49 11.08 -11.18
C LYS A 76 15.37 10.34 -11.92
N LYS A 77 14.84 9.25 -11.35
CA LYS A 77 13.72 8.50 -11.92
C LYS A 77 12.41 9.29 -11.90
N ILE A 78 12.15 10.11 -10.87
CA ILE A 78 10.99 11.02 -10.86
C ILE A 78 11.07 12.01 -12.03
N ARG A 79 12.22 12.65 -12.25
CA ARG A 79 12.42 13.60 -13.36
C ARG A 79 12.24 12.91 -14.71
N LEU A 80 12.79 11.71 -14.87
CA LEU A 80 12.61 10.90 -16.07
C LEU A 80 11.14 10.54 -16.29
N ALA A 81 10.42 10.12 -15.25
CA ALA A 81 9.00 9.79 -15.32
C ALA A 81 8.16 10.99 -15.80
N LYS A 82 8.37 12.17 -15.22
CA LYS A 82 7.70 13.41 -15.62
C LYS A 82 7.99 13.78 -17.08
N SER A 83 9.25 13.64 -17.51
CA SER A 83 9.64 13.86 -18.90
C SER A 83 8.97 12.88 -19.86
N LEU A 84 8.94 11.58 -19.54
CA LEU A 84 8.31 10.54 -20.36
C LEU A 84 6.77 10.69 -20.42
N LEU A 85 6.17 11.25 -19.38
CA LEU A 85 4.75 11.55 -19.31
C LEU A 85 4.39 12.91 -19.93
N HIS A 86 5.39 13.71 -20.32
CA HIS A 86 5.24 15.08 -20.82
C HIS A 86 4.46 15.98 -19.85
N ILE A 87 4.81 15.92 -18.56
CA ILE A 87 4.22 16.78 -17.53
C ILE A 87 5.29 17.58 -16.79
N GLY A 88 4.99 18.83 -16.46
CA GLY A 88 5.81 19.64 -15.56
C GLY A 88 5.45 19.43 -14.08
N SER A 89 4.15 19.29 -13.82
CA SER A 89 3.52 19.17 -12.51
C SER A 89 2.52 18.01 -12.45
N LEU A 90 2.22 17.50 -11.24
CA LEU A 90 1.26 16.40 -11.12
C LEU A 90 -0.18 16.84 -11.43
N VAL A 91 -0.54 18.10 -11.18
CA VAL A 91 -1.89 18.61 -11.43
C VAL A 91 -2.27 18.56 -12.92
N GLU A 92 -1.30 18.60 -13.83
CA GLU A 92 -1.53 18.38 -15.26
C GLU A 92 -2.17 17.01 -15.55
N LEU A 93 -1.84 15.96 -14.77
CA LEU A 93 -2.49 14.65 -14.88
C LEU A 93 -3.99 14.73 -14.58
N ARG A 94 -4.38 15.59 -13.63
CA ARG A 94 -5.79 15.85 -13.32
C ARG A 94 -6.51 16.49 -14.51
N HIS A 95 -5.92 17.53 -15.12
CA HIS A 95 -6.50 18.18 -16.30
C HIS A 95 -6.65 17.21 -17.47
N LEU A 96 -5.63 16.38 -17.73
CA LEU A 96 -5.67 15.35 -18.76
C LEU A 96 -6.79 14.32 -18.52
N SER A 97 -6.97 13.86 -17.29
CA SER A 97 -8.03 12.91 -16.93
C SER A 97 -9.43 13.51 -17.00
N LEU A 98 -9.60 14.76 -16.57
CA LEU A 98 -10.88 15.47 -16.68
C LEU A 98 -11.26 15.70 -18.15
N ALA A 99 -10.28 16.01 -19.02
CA ALA A 99 -10.52 16.17 -20.45
C ALA A 99 -11.06 14.89 -21.12
N LEU A 100 -10.70 13.70 -20.62
CA LEU A 100 -11.27 12.43 -21.11
C LEU A 100 -12.76 12.26 -20.78
N LEU A 101 -13.28 12.95 -19.77
CA LEU A 101 -14.65 12.77 -19.28
C LEU A 101 -15.67 13.69 -19.97
N GLN A 102 -15.23 14.59 -20.87
CA GLN A 102 -16.08 15.42 -21.76
C GLN A 102 -17.18 16.28 -21.09
N GLY A 103 -17.19 16.43 -19.76
CA GLY A 103 -17.90 17.46 -19.01
C GLY A 103 -19.43 17.50 -19.15
N SER A 104 -20.14 16.75 -18.29
CA SER A 104 -21.31 17.19 -17.49
C SER A 104 -21.89 15.97 -16.77
N GLY A 105 -21.22 15.55 -15.70
CA GLY A 105 -21.63 14.39 -14.92
C GLY A 105 -20.80 14.26 -13.66
N GLU A 106 -21.26 13.43 -12.74
CA GLU A 106 -20.46 13.05 -11.57
C GLU A 106 -19.18 12.36 -12.03
N VAL A 107 -18.02 12.80 -11.53
CA VAL A 107 -16.75 12.12 -11.80
C VAL A 107 -16.86 10.70 -11.27
N SER A 108 -16.63 9.72 -12.14
CA SER A 108 -16.65 8.31 -11.79
C SER A 108 -15.40 7.63 -12.33
N TRP A 109 -14.70 6.95 -11.43
CA TRP A 109 -13.61 6.07 -11.80
C TRP A 109 -14.09 4.93 -12.69
N GLU A 110 -15.26 4.35 -12.42
CA GLU A 110 -15.83 3.28 -13.26
C GLU A 110 -16.06 3.73 -14.71
N THR A 111 -16.41 5.00 -14.90
CA THR A 111 -16.50 5.57 -16.25
C THR A 111 -15.11 5.81 -16.86
N LEU A 112 -14.20 6.39 -16.10
CA LEU A 112 -12.86 6.75 -16.59
C LEU A 112 -12.02 5.51 -16.93
N ARG A 113 -12.03 4.47 -16.08
CA ARG A 113 -11.18 3.27 -16.22
C ARG A 113 -11.32 2.60 -17.57
N ALA A 114 -12.53 2.63 -18.15
CA ALA A 114 -12.84 1.99 -19.42
C ALA A 114 -12.50 2.88 -20.63
N ARG A 115 -12.18 4.17 -20.42
CA ARG A 115 -11.74 5.04 -21.51
C ARG A 115 -10.35 4.65 -22.00
N ARG A 116 -10.00 5.17 -23.17
CA ARG A 116 -8.66 5.08 -23.74
C ARG A 116 -8.12 6.47 -23.95
N TRP A 117 -6.82 6.61 -23.74
CA TRP A 117 -6.10 7.80 -24.16
C TRP A 117 -5.98 7.85 -25.69
N PRO A 118 -5.67 9.02 -26.27
CA PRO A 118 -5.43 9.14 -27.72
C PRO A 118 -4.37 8.17 -28.25
N GLN A 119 -3.35 7.83 -27.45
CA GLN A 119 -2.31 6.87 -27.81
C GLN A 119 -2.72 5.38 -27.66
N GLY A 120 -3.97 5.09 -27.28
CA GLY A 120 -4.54 3.74 -27.24
C GLY A 120 -4.52 3.04 -25.88
N ASP A 121 -3.64 3.43 -24.95
CA ASP A 121 -3.60 2.90 -23.58
C ASP A 121 -4.96 3.04 -22.89
N ARG A 122 -5.41 2.00 -22.17
CA ARG A 122 -6.53 2.13 -21.21
C ARG A 122 -6.19 3.17 -20.17
N ALA A 123 -7.19 3.98 -19.78
CA ALA A 123 -7.01 5.00 -18.77
C ALA A 123 -6.89 4.39 -17.36
N GLY A 124 -7.69 3.37 -17.04
CA GLY A 124 -7.52 2.57 -15.82
C GLY A 124 -6.66 1.34 -16.08
N VAL A 125 -5.70 1.09 -15.20
CA VAL A 125 -4.82 -0.09 -15.22
C VAL A 125 -4.63 -0.64 -13.83
N LEU A 126 -4.35 -1.94 -13.74
CA LEU A 126 -3.96 -2.59 -12.48
C LEU A 126 -2.43 -2.68 -12.42
N ILE A 127 -1.82 -2.03 -11.41
CA ILE A 127 -0.41 -2.19 -11.11
C ILE A 127 -0.25 -3.22 -9.99
N SER A 128 0.81 -4.02 -10.08
CA SER A 128 1.26 -4.86 -8.97
C SER A 128 2.58 -4.29 -8.45
N VAL A 129 2.65 -4.01 -7.16
CA VAL A 129 3.78 -3.33 -6.52
C VAL A 129 4.30 -4.13 -5.33
N PRO A 130 5.62 -4.11 -5.06
CA PRO A 130 6.18 -4.78 -3.90
C PRO A 130 5.85 -4.04 -2.61
N VAL A 131 5.57 -4.78 -1.54
CA VAL A 131 5.26 -4.26 -0.21
C VAL A 131 5.89 -5.14 0.86
N TRP A 132 6.20 -4.56 2.02
CA TRP A 132 6.47 -5.34 3.21
C TRP A 132 5.14 -5.67 3.89
N VAL A 133 4.98 -6.91 4.33
CA VAL A 133 3.79 -7.32 5.10
C VAL A 133 4.20 -8.06 6.37
N PRO A 134 3.45 -7.91 7.48
CA PRO A 134 3.63 -8.72 8.67
C PRO A 134 3.54 -10.22 8.34
N ALA A 135 4.31 -11.05 9.04
CA ALA A 135 4.48 -12.47 8.73
C ALA A 135 3.14 -13.21 8.53
N GLN A 136 2.18 -12.98 9.43
CA GLN A 136 0.87 -13.66 9.43
C GLN A 136 -0.25 -12.82 8.79
N ALA A 137 0.09 -11.69 8.16
CA ALA A 137 -0.92 -10.92 7.43
C ALA A 137 -1.50 -11.78 6.30
N ARG A 138 -2.83 -11.75 6.16
CA ARG A 138 -3.54 -12.47 5.09
C ARG A 138 -4.00 -11.50 4.02
N ARG A 139 -3.96 -11.94 2.77
CA ARG A 139 -4.45 -11.15 1.64
C ARG A 139 -5.98 -11.12 1.66
N VAL A 140 -6.54 -9.95 1.40
CA VAL A 140 -7.97 -9.66 1.33
C VAL A 140 -8.27 -9.06 -0.02
N ILE A 141 -9.17 -9.68 -0.78
CA ILE A 141 -9.61 -9.16 -2.07
C ILE A 141 -10.56 -7.99 -1.82
N THR A 142 -10.39 -6.92 -2.59
CA THR A 142 -11.28 -5.76 -2.58
C THR A 142 -12.08 -5.68 -3.86
N TYR A 143 -13.27 -5.11 -3.72
CA TYR A 143 -14.22 -4.87 -4.79
C TYR A 143 -14.52 -3.38 -4.85
N ALA A 144 -14.85 -2.86 -6.04
CA ALA A 144 -15.24 -1.47 -6.21
C ALA A 144 -16.36 -1.32 -7.23
N GLY A 145 -17.12 -0.24 -7.08
CA GLY A 145 -18.22 0.11 -7.98
C GLY A 145 -18.68 1.55 -7.75
N PHE A 146 -19.55 2.02 -8.64
CA PHE A 146 -20.11 3.36 -8.57
C PHE A 146 -21.36 3.41 -7.67
N GLU A 147 -21.18 3.01 -6.41
CA GLU A 147 -22.25 2.87 -5.42
C GLU A 147 -22.21 3.97 -4.36
N LYS A 148 -23.35 4.27 -3.72
CA LYS A 148 -23.41 5.25 -2.63
C LYS A 148 -22.98 4.69 -1.28
N HIS A 149 -23.06 3.38 -1.10
CA HIS A 149 -22.81 2.69 0.16
C HIS A 149 -21.82 1.57 -0.06
N TRP A 150 -20.79 1.50 0.79
CA TRP A 150 -19.78 0.44 0.70
C TRP A 150 -20.39 -0.93 1.00
N GLN A 151 -21.46 -0.99 1.80
CA GLN A 151 -22.18 -2.23 2.10
C GLN A 151 -22.70 -2.89 0.83
N THR A 152 -23.24 -2.11 -0.11
CA THR A 152 -23.68 -2.62 -1.42
C THR A 152 -22.52 -3.30 -2.13
N VAL A 153 -21.35 -2.65 -2.20
CA VAL A 153 -20.14 -3.24 -2.80
C VAL A 153 -19.70 -4.51 -2.05
N ALA A 154 -19.80 -4.54 -0.73
CA ALA A 154 -19.38 -5.66 0.11
C ALA A 154 -20.25 -6.91 -0.04
N TYR A 155 -21.55 -6.75 -0.36
CA TYR A 155 -22.50 -7.85 -0.54
C TYR A 155 -22.62 -8.28 -2.01
N ASP A 156 -22.64 -7.32 -2.94
CA ASP A 156 -22.87 -7.58 -4.37
C ASP A 156 -21.58 -7.91 -5.13
N LEU A 157 -20.42 -7.52 -4.57
CA LEU A 157 -19.10 -7.82 -5.11
C LEU A 157 -18.94 -7.44 -6.61
N PRO A 158 -19.32 -6.21 -7.02
CA PRO A 158 -19.59 -5.87 -8.42
C PRO A 158 -18.39 -6.08 -9.35
N ARG A 159 -17.19 -5.75 -8.89
CA ARG A 159 -15.95 -5.85 -9.67
C ARG A 159 -14.73 -5.92 -8.77
N LEU A 160 -13.79 -6.81 -9.07
CA LEU A 160 -12.50 -6.88 -8.39
C LEU A 160 -11.69 -5.59 -8.63
N SER A 161 -11.22 -4.96 -7.54
CA SER A 161 -10.43 -3.70 -7.58
C SER A 161 -8.98 -3.87 -7.16
N GLY A 162 -8.59 -5.06 -6.68
CA GLY A 162 -7.25 -5.33 -6.22
C GLY A 162 -7.24 -6.14 -4.94
N ASN A 163 -6.26 -5.89 -4.09
CA ASN A 163 -6.20 -6.50 -2.77
C ASN A 163 -5.51 -5.61 -1.74
N VAL A 164 -5.79 -5.93 -0.48
CA VAL A 164 -5.13 -5.38 0.70
C VAL A 164 -4.68 -6.53 1.58
N TRP A 165 -4.01 -6.22 2.67
CA TRP A 165 -3.55 -7.17 3.68
C TRP A 165 -4.20 -6.86 5.01
N PHE A 166 -4.67 -7.92 5.67
CA PHE A 166 -5.22 -7.84 7.01
C PHE A 166 -4.25 -8.46 8.01
N ALA A 167 -3.85 -7.70 9.01
CA ALA A 167 -3.03 -8.14 10.12
C ALA A 167 -3.80 -7.85 11.44
N PRO A 168 -4.18 -8.90 12.20
CA PRO A 168 -5.05 -8.73 13.37
C PRO A 168 -4.29 -8.28 14.64
N ASN A 169 -2.98 -8.38 14.69
CA ASN A 169 -2.21 -8.27 15.93
C ASN A 169 -1.13 -7.18 15.85
N LEU A 170 -1.07 -6.32 16.87
CA LEU A 170 -0.13 -5.18 16.90
C LEU A 170 1.32 -5.61 17.09
N ALA A 171 1.58 -6.66 17.86
CA ALA A 171 2.94 -7.17 18.04
C ALA A 171 3.53 -7.66 16.71
N GLN A 172 2.73 -8.36 15.89
CA GLN A 172 3.14 -8.77 14.54
C GLN A 172 3.28 -7.59 13.59
N ILE A 173 2.37 -6.62 13.68
CA ILE A 173 2.47 -5.38 12.92
C ILE A 173 3.76 -4.65 13.24
N ASN A 174 4.25 -4.66 14.48
CA ASN A 174 5.48 -3.96 14.86
C ASN A 174 6.76 -4.83 14.71
N ASP A 175 6.62 -6.11 14.38
CA ASP A 175 7.74 -7.04 14.19
C ASP A 175 8.37 -6.92 12.80
N LYS A 176 9.06 -5.80 12.57
CA LYS A 176 9.73 -5.48 11.29
C LYS A 176 10.75 -6.53 10.84
N ALA A 177 11.37 -7.23 11.79
CA ALA A 177 12.38 -8.24 11.50
C ALA A 177 11.78 -9.42 10.72
N ASN A 178 10.55 -9.80 11.05
CA ASN A 178 9.84 -10.93 10.47
C ASN A 178 8.85 -10.54 9.35
N TYR A 179 8.89 -9.29 8.88
CA TYR A 179 8.15 -8.94 7.67
C TYR A 179 8.65 -9.75 6.47
N ARG A 180 7.72 -10.11 5.61
CA ARG A 180 8.01 -10.77 4.33
C ARG A 180 7.75 -9.82 3.15
N PRO A 181 8.54 -9.93 2.08
CA PRO A 181 8.27 -9.20 0.86
C PRO A 181 7.10 -9.84 0.13
N GLU A 182 6.10 -9.04 -0.21
CA GLU A 182 4.89 -9.48 -0.91
C GLU A 182 4.52 -8.50 -2.02
N ARG A 183 3.43 -8.79 -2.72
CA ARG A 183 2.85 -7.87 -3.71
C ARG A 183 1.42 -7.51 -3.35
N THR A 184 1.09 -6.24 -3.53
CA THR A 184 -0.30 -5.79 -3.59
C THR A 184 -0.67 -5.42 -5.04
N GLN A 185 -1.96 -5.50 -5.36
CA GLN A 185 -2.51 -5.03 -6.63
C GLN A 185 -3.45 -3.88 -6.37
N VAL A 186 -3.26 -2.78 -7.10
CA VAL A 186 -4.04 -1.56 -6.95
C VAL A 186 -4.38 -1.00 -8.32
N GLU A 187 -5.63 -0.57 -8.49
CA GLU A 187 -6.07 0.10 -9.71
C GLU A 187 -5.61 1.54 -9.71
N VAL A 188 -5.26 2.08 -10.87
CA VAL A 188 -4.72 3.43 -10.94
C VAL A 188 -4.89 3.97 -12.35
N ASN A 189 -4.82 5.29 -12.48
CA ASN A 189 -4.73 5.92 -13.78
C ASN A 189 -3.40 5.58 -14.45
N SER A 190 -3.42 5.14 -15.71
CA SER A 190 -2.22 4.71 -16.43
C SER A 190 -1.17 5.80 -16.62
N LYS A 191 -1.55 7.08 -16.69
CA LYS A 191 -0.58 8.17 -16.71
C LYS A 191 0.03 8.47 -15.34
N PHE A 192 -0.64 8.09 -14.26
CA PHE A 192 -0.13 8.24 -12.89
C PHE A 192 0.61 7.00 -12.38
N ALA A 193 0.29 5.82 -12.94
CA ALA A 193 0.89 4.54 -12.61
C ALA A 193 2.43 4.58 -12.51
N PRO A 194 3.17 5.24 -13.42
CA PRO A 194 4.64 5.28 -13.33
C PRO A 194 5.16 5.97 -12.07
N LEU A 195 4.51 7.05 -11.63
CA LEU A 195 4.91 7.81 -10.45
C LEU A 195 4.46 7.13 -9.15
N ALA A 196 3.24 6.57 -9.14
CA ALA A 196 2.74 5.77 -8.02
C ALA A 196 3.61 4.53 -7.79
N ALA A 197 3.91 3.79 -8.86
CA ALA A 197 4.78 2.62 -8.81
C ALA A 197 6.18 2.95 -8.29
N LEU A 198 6.79 4.02 -8.77
CA LEU A 198 8.12 4.45 -8.34
C LEU A 198 8.14 4.84 -6.85
N PHE A 199 7.11 5.56 -6.38
CA PHE A 199 6.97 5.93 -4.98
C PHE A 199 6.84 4.70 -4.06
N LEU A 200 5.99 3.75 -4.44
CA LEU A 200 5.78 2.53 -3.68
C LEU A 200 7.02 1.62 -3.70
N GLU A 201 7.71 1.53 -4.84
CA GLU A 201 9.00 0.82 -4.95
C GLU A 201 10.06 1.44 -4.06
N TYR A 202 10.17 2.77 -4.05
CA TYR A 202 11.09 3.49 -3.17
C TYR A 202 10.85 3.15 -1.71
N ILE A 203 9.59 3.22 -1.24
CA ILE A 203 9.23 2.87 0.14
C ILE A 203 9.65 1.43 0.47
N PHE A 204 9.32 0.48 -0.42
CA PHE A 204 9.66 -0.92 -0.23
C PHE A 204 11.18 -1.13 -0.17
N ARG A 205 11.92 -0.56 -1.12
CA ARG A 205 13.36 -0.78 -1.24
C ARG A 205 14.15 -0.13 -0.11
N GLU A 206 13.70 0.97 0.48
CA GLU A 206 14.35 1.50 1.69
C GLU A 206 14.36 0.46 2.82
N GLY A 207 13.27 -0.29 3.01
CA GLY A 207 13.20 -1.40 3.97
C GLY A 207 14.00 -2.65 3.59
N TRP A 208 14.41 -2.77 2.33
CA TRP A 208 15.29 -3.84 1.85
C TRP A 208 16.73 -3.61 2.30
N TYR A 209 17.16 -2.35 2.31
CA TYR A 209 18.52 -1.93 2.70
C TYR A 209 18.66 -1.63 4.18
N ASP A 210 17.62 -1.09 4.79
CA ASP A 210 17.58 -0.77 6.21
C ASP A 210 16.33 -1.40 6.83
N PRO A 211 16.47 -2.51 7.57
CA PRO A 211 15.34 -3.15 8.24
C PRO A 211 14.53 -2.21 9.15
N ALA A 212 15.14 -1.15 9.72
CA ALA A 212 14.42 -0.17 10.53
C ALA A 212 13.48 0.71 9.69
N ARG A 213 13.77 0.87 8.38
CA ARG A 213 12.92 1.56 7.40
C ARG A 213 11.84 0.66 6.79
N ARG A 214 11.73 -0.61 7.18
CA ARG A 214 10.58 -1.43 6.78
C ARG A 214 9.30 -0.80 7.29
N ILE A 215 8.32 -0.65 6.39
CA ILE A 215 6.98 -0.16 6.69
C ILE A 215 5.99 -1.17 6.14
N PRO A 216 5.08 -1.70 6.97
CA PRO A 216 4.05 -2.60 6.49
C PRO A 216 3.05 -1.79 5.67
N LEU A 217 3.04 -1.95 4.34
CA LEU A 217 2.03 -1.33 3.48
C LEU A 217 0.88 -2.32 3.28
N VAL A 218 0.06 -2.42 4.31
CA VAL A 218 -1.05 -3.39 4.36
C VAL A 218 -2.31 -2.89 3.67
N VAL A 219 -2.46 -1.58 3.43
CA VAL A 219 -3.44 -1.05 2.47
C VAL A 219 -2.74 -0.11 1.49
N VAL A 220 -3.00 -0.29 0.20
CA VAL A 220 -2.65 0.65 -0.87
C VAL A 220 -3.86 0.74 -1.78
N ARG A 221 -4.48 1.92 -1.86
CA ARG A 221 -5.71 2.13 -2.65
C ARG A 221 -5.57 3.30 -3.60
N SER A 222 -6.25 3.20 -4.73
CA SER A 222 -6.31 4.20 -5.78
C SER A 222 -7.34 3.74 -6.81
N GLY A 223 -7.90 4.70 -7.53
CA GLY A 223 -8.81 4.38 -8.63
C GLY A 223 -10.01 3.59 -8.13
N GLU A 224 -10.83 4.22 -7.30
CA GLU A 224 -12.12 3.69 -6.91
C GLU A 224 -13.11 4.82 -6.62
N ASP A 225 -14.40 4.54 -6.80
CA ASP A 225 -15.48 5.45 -6.39
C ASP A 225 -15.93 5.12 -4.96
N THR A 226 -16.39 3.88 -4.80
CA THR A 226 -16.68 3.23 -3.53
C THR A 226 -16.06 1.84 -3.57
N TYR A 227 -15.45 1.41 -2.47
CA TYR A 227 -14.84 0.09 -2.37
C TYR A 227 -15.18 -0.59 -1.04
N ALA A 228 -15.09 -1.91 -1.06
CA ALA A 228 -15.16 -2.73 0.13
C ALA A 228 -14.46 -4.08 -0.07
N ALA A 229 -13.99 -4.69 1.02
CA ALA A 229 -13.78 -6.12 1.08
C ALA A 229 -15.13 -6.86 1.12
N SER A 230 -15.11 -8.19 1.01
CA SER A 230 -16.33 -9.00 1.04
C SER A 230 -16.93 -9.09 2.45
N ALA A 231 -18.26 -8.92 2.54
CA ALA A 231 -19.04 -9.14 3.75
C ALA A 231 -19.10 -10.63 4.17
N TYR A 232 -18.78 -11.55 3.26
CA TYR A 232 -18.83 -13.01 3.51
C TYR A 232 -17.55 -13.58 4.15
N SER A 233 -16.66 -12.71 4.64
CA SER A 233 -15.41 -13.13 5.29
C SER A 233 -15.59 -13.68 6.71
N GLY A 234 -16.79 -13.54 7.29
CA GLY A 234 -17.09 -13.92 8.67
C GLY A 234 -16.42 -13.01 9.70
N PRO A 235 -16.77 -13.15 10.98
CA PRO A 235 -16.31 -12.26 12.04
C PRO A 235 -14.80 -12.29 12.18
N VAL A 236 -14.23 -11.13 12.48
CA VAL A 236 -12.79 -10.95 12.68
C VAL A 236 -12.53 -10.11 13.92
N GLU A 237 -11.38 -10.31 14.54
CA GLU A 237 -10.89 -9.46 15.61
C GLU A 237 -9.58 -8.79 15.19
N ALA A 238 -9.39 -7.56 15.62
CA ALA A 238 -8.16 -6.82 15.44
C ALA A 238 -7.77 -6.09 16.73
N GLU A 239 -6.47 -6.00 16.95
CA GLU A 239 -5.87 -5.14 17.96
C GLU A 239 -5.67 -3.74 17.39
N CYS A 240 -6.14 -2.75 18.15
CA CYS A 240 -6.07 -1.35 17.80
C CYS A 240 -5.47 -0.57 18.96
N LEU A 241 -4.80 0.54 18.65
CA LEU A 241 -4.48 1.55 19.65
C LEU A 241 -5.71 2.43 19.83
N SER A 242 -6.14 2.62 21.08
CA SER A 242 -7.14 3.60 21.47
C SER A 242 -6.49 4.65 22.35
N PHE A 243 -6.82 5.92 22.12
CA PHE A 243 -6.25 7.05 22.84
C PHE A 243 -7.29 7.69 23.77
N PRO A 244 -6.85 8.47 24.77
CA PRO A 244 -7.75 9.15 25.70
C PRO A 244 -8.54 10.30 25.04
N ASP A 245 -7.99 10.89 23.98
CA ASP A 245 -8.57 12.00 23.22
C ASP A 245 -8.30 11.85 21.72
N ASP A 246 -9.07 12.56 20.89
CA ASP A 246 -8.95 12.56 19.42
C ASP A 246 -8.07 13.71 18.89
N HIS A 247 -7.55 14.56 19.78
CA HIS A 247 -6.71 15.72 19.47
C HIS A 247 -5.21 15.38 19.45
N GLY A 248 -4.83 14.27 20.07
CA GLY A 248 -3.46 13.77 20.20
C GLY A 248 -2.58 14.67 21.04
N ASP A 249 -3.20 15.35 22.00
CA ASP A 249 -2.49 16.03 23.07
C ASP A 249 -1.86 15.00 24.02
N ASN A 250 -2.41 13.78 24.07
CA ASN A 250 -1.88 12.66 24.83
C ASN A 250 -1.64 11.40 23.96
N LEU A 251 -0.38 10.99 23.83
CA LEU A 251 0.03 9.77 23.11
C LEU A 251 0.01 8.50 23.98
N THR A 252 -0.57 8.55 25.18
CA THR A 252 -0.70 7.37 26.06
C THR A 252 -1.77 6.44 25.50
N ALA A 253 -1.37 5.56 24.59
CA ALA A 253 -2.25 4.61 23.94
C ALA A 253 -2.54 3.39 24.82
N GLN A 254 -3.76 2.87 24.70
CA GLN A 254 -4.14 1.54 25.19
C GLN A 254 -4.31 0.59 24.01
N VAL A 255 -3.76 -0.62 24.11
CA VAL A 255 -4.10 -1.70 23.19
C VAL A 255 -5.48 -2.23 23.57
N ILE A 256 -6.43 -2.12 22.64
CA ILE A 256 -7.75 -2.72 22.75
C ILE A 256 -7.94 -3.81 21.69
N ARG A 257 -8.83 -4.76 21.96
CA ARG A 257 -9.27 -5.75 20.96
C ARG A 257 -10.70 -5.43 20.54
N LYS A 258 -10.91 -5.31 19.24
CA LYS A 258 -12.22 -5.04 18.65
C LYS A 258 -12.64 -6.15 17.72
N ARG A 259 -13.89 -6.58 17.86
CA ARG A 259 -14.56 -7.51 16.96
C ARG A 259 -15.36 -6.75 15.91
N PHE A 260 -15.33 -7.26 14.69
CA PHE A 260 -16.08 -6.82 13.53
C PHE A 260 -16.82 -8.02 12.96
N ASP A 261 -17.99 -7.82 12.36
CA ASP A 261 -18.79 -8.93 11.79
C ASP A 261 -18.15 -9.48 10.52
N ASN A 262 -17.34 -8.68 9.83
CA ASN A 262 -16.57 -9.08 8.66
C ASN A 262 -15.43 -8.09 8.33
N LEU A 263 -14.55 -8.49 7.41
CA LEU A 263 -13.45 -7.64 6.91
C LEU A 263 -13.93 -6.40 6.15
N ALA A 264 -15.17 -6.38 5.64
CA ALA A 264 -15.69 -5.22 4.93
C ALA A 264 -15.88 -4.03 5.87
N GLU A 265 -16.13 -4.24 7.17
CA GLU A 265 -16.14 -3.17 8.17
C GLU A 265 -14.77 -2.51 8.39
N ILE A 266 -13.69 -3.19 7.99
CA ILE A 266 -12.31 -2.69 8.13
C ILE A 266 -11.79 -2.12 6.82
N HIS A 267 -12.09 -2.77 5.70
CA HIS A 267 -11.56 -2.37 4.41
C HIS A 267 -12.68 -1.87 3.53
N HIS A 268 -13.11 -0.63 3.75
CA HIS A 268 -14.13 0.02 2.95
C HIS A 268 -13.92 1.51 2.83
N GLY A 269 -14.62 2.13 1.90
CA GLY A 269 -14.62 3.59 1.84
C GLY A 269 -15.38 4.09 0.64
N ARG A 270 -15.66 5.38 0.69
CA ARG A 270 -16.32 6.10 -0.38
C ARG A 270 -15.65 7.45 -0.54
N HIS A 271 -15.34 7.77 -1.78
CA HIS A 271 -14.73 9.04 -2.11
C HIS A 271 -15.77 10.10 -2.45
N SER A 272 -15.46 11.32 -2.04
CA SER A 272 -16.25 12.49 -2.44
C SER A 272 -16.24 12.64 -3.97
N PRO A 273 -17.29 13.22 -4.58
CA PRO A 273 -17.35 13.42 -6.03
C PRO A 273 -16.19 14.22 -6.62
N THR A 274 -15.54 15.07 -5.82
CA THR A 274 -14.41 15.91 -6.25
C THR A 274 -13.05 15.26 -6.02
N SER A 275 -13.01 14.09 -5.37
CA SER A 275 -11.80 13.37 -5.00
C SER A 275 -10.97 12.97 -6.21
N ASN A 276 -9.65 13.07 -6.07
CA ASN A 276 -8.70 12.58 -7.06
C ASN A 276 -8.69 11.04 -7.16
N HIS A 277 -9.20 10.31 -6.16
CA HIS A 277 -9.41 8.86 -6.25
C HIS A 277 -10.36 8.46 -7.37
N ARG A 278 -11.38 9.29 -7.63
CA ARG A 278 -12.32 9.07 -8.74
C ARG A 278 -11.72 9.31 -10.12
N LEU A 279 -10.49 9.83 -10.17
CA LEU A 279 -9.69 9.96 -11.39
C LEU A 279 -8.55 8.94 -11.43
N GLY A 280 -8.38 8.11 -10.40
CA GLY A 280 -7.23 7.24 -10.20
C GLY A 280 -5.92 8.00 -10.01
N LEU A 281 -5.99 9.21 -9.43
CA LEU A 281 -4.87 10.15 -9.26
C LEU A 281 -4.60 10.50 -7.78
N ALA A 282 -5.00 9.62 -6.87
CA ALA A 282 -4.66 9.70 -5.46
C ALA A 282 -4.28 8.31 -4.95
N LEU A 283 -3.51 8.26 -3.87
CA LEU A 283 -3.16 7.05 -3.14
C LEU A 283 -3.61 7.21 -1.69
N ASP A 284 -4.28 6.20 -1.16
CA ASP A 284 -4.42 6.03 0.29
C ASP A 284 -3.52 4.88 0.71
N LEU A 285 -2.56 5.20 1.59
CA LEU A 285 -1.63 4.23 2.15
C LEU A 285 -1.99 3.96 3.60
N ASN A 286 -2.22 2.68 3.93
CA ASN A 286 -2.59 2.23 5.27
C ASN A 286 -3.88 2.89 5.79
N ASP A 287 -4.87 3.07 4.92
CA ASP A 287 -6.21 3.50 5.33
C ASP A 287 -7.10 2.31 5.74
N PHE A 288 -7.53 2.28 7.01
CA PHE A 288 -8.32 1.21 7.61
C PHE A 288 -9.49 1.74 8.39
N ASN A 289 -10.56 0.94 8.42
CA ASN A 289 -11.79 1.24 9.12
C ASN A 289 -11.93 0.57 10.50
N PHE A 290 -11.53 1.22 11.58
CA PHE A 290 -11.80 0.76 12.95
C PHE A 290 -12.86 1.64 13.63
N SER A 291 -14.10 1.57 13.14
CA SER A 291 -15.25 2.28 13.74
C SER A 291 -15.26 2.12 15.26
N GLY A 292 -15.60 3.16 16.03
CA GLY A 292 -15.70 3.10 17.49
C GLY A 292 -14.39 2.87 18.26
N VAL A 293 -13.23 2.98 17.61
CA VAL A 293 -11.95 3.18 18.29
C VAL A 293 -11.69 4.69 18.33
N VAL A 294 -11.35 5.25 19.49
CA VAL A 294 -10.84 6.63 19.57
C VAL A 294 -9.40 6.54 19.10
N ASP A 295 -9.20 6.70 17.80
CA ASP A 295 -8.21 5.91 17.07
C ASP A 295 -8.62 5.42 15.65
N GLY A 296 -9.91 5.56 15.31
CA GLY A 296 -10.54 5.09 14.07
C GLY A 296 -10.78 6.16 12.97
N PRO A 297 -11.16 5.74 11.77
CA PRO A 297 -10.59 6.02 10.43
C PRO A 297 -10.78 7.43 9.87
N PRO A 298 -9.82 7.92 9.05
CA PRO A 298 -8.49 7.36 8.87
C PRO A 298 -7.63 7.94 10.00
N ASN A 299 -7.67 7.35 11.19
CA ASN A 299 -7.08 8.03 12.34
C ASN A 299 -5.57 7.94 12.34
N PRO A 300 -4.94 9.00 12.86
CA PRO A 300 -3.84 8.74 13.76
C PRO A 300 -3.60 9.86 14.78
N ILE A 301 -4.63 10.54 15.29
CA ILE A 301 -4.62 11.96 15.70
C ILE A 301 -4.92 12.88 14.52
N SER A 302 -6.16 13.38 14.49
CA SER A 302 -6.65 14.30 13.47
C SER A 302 -5.99 15.68 13.49
N ARG A 303 -5.20 16.00 14.53
CA ARG A 303 -4.50 17.27 14.75
C ARG A 303 -2.99 17.15 15.05
N ALA A 304 -2.35 16.02 14.78
CA ALA A 304 -0.91 15.88 14.97
C ALA A 304 -0.19 16.70 13.89
N THR A 305 -0.15 18.01 14.09
CA THR A 305 0.31 19.02 13.12
C THR A 305 1.78 18.86 12.72
N ARG A 306 2.53 17.96 13.35
CA ARG A 306 3.99 17.91 13.27
C ARG A 306 4.52 16.51 12.96
N GLN A 307 5.54 16.46 12.11
CA GLN A 307 6.16 15.21 11.64
C GLN A 307 6.74 14.35 12.77
N TYR A 308 7.25 14.93 13.86
CA TYR A 308 7.78 14.14 14.98
C TYR A 308 6.71 13.31 15.70
N ASN A 309 5.45 13.77 15.72
CA ASN A 309 4.34 12.99 16.24
C ASN A 309 4.10 11.76 15.36
N ARG A 310 4.32 11.85 14.05
CA ARG A 310 4.16 10.71 13.12
C ARG A 310 5.22 9.65 13.34
N ASP A 311 6.47 10.04 13.56
CA ASP A 311 7.53 9.08 13.89
C ASP A 311 7.29 8.41 15.26
N ALA A 312 6.72 9.14 16.23
CA ALA A 312 6.29 8.57 17.50
C ALA A 312 5.12 7.58 17.32
N MET A 313 4.10 7.94 16.54
CA MET A 313 2.98 7.06 16.22
C MET A 313 3.45 5.81 15.46
N HIS A 314 4.36 5.94 14.50
CA HIS A 314 4.95 4.81 13.78
C HIS A 314 5.69 3.82 14.69
N LYS A 315 6.26 4.30 15.82
CA LYS A 315 6.88 3.42 16.83
C LYS A 315 5.85 2.66 17.65
N LEU A 316 4.66 3.24 17.87
CA LEU A 316 3.56 2.59 18.59
C LEU A 316 2.81 1.59 17.70
N ASP A 317 2.55 1.96 16.45
CA ASP A 317 1.93 1.13 15.42
C ASP A 317 2.54 1.45 14.05
N ALA A 318 3.26 0.48 13.50
CA ALA A 318 3.96 0.59 12.24
C ALA A 318 3.04 0.82 11.03
N ARG A 319 1.72 0.62 11.15
CA ARG A 319 0.74 1.00 10.11
C ARG A 319 0.74 2.52 9.86
N HIS A 320 1.07 3.35 10.84
CA HIS A 320 1.25 4.77 10.58
C HIS A 320 2.50 5.02 9.74
N LEU A 321 2.39 5.92 8.76
CA LEU A 321 3.54 6.27 7.94
C LEU A 321 4.50 7.19 8.72
N PRO A 322 5.80 6.90 8.73
CA PRO A 322 6.81 7.79 9.30
C PRO A 322 7.05 9.02 8.42
N GLY A 323 7.65 10.06 9.00
CA GLY A 323 7.84 11.36 8.37
C GLY A 323 8.62 11.32 7.06
N TRP A 324 9.56 10.37 6.91
CA TRP A 324 10.36 10.24 5.68
C TRP A 324 9.53 9.83 4.46
N VAL A 325 8.44 9.07 4.64
CA VAL A 325 7.53 8.70 3.55
C VAL A 325 6.86 9.96 2.99
N TYR A 326 6.31 10.81 3.86
CA TYR A 326 5.72 12.08 3.47
C TYR A 326 6.73 12.98 2.75
N ARG A 327 7.97 13.08 3.26
CA ARG A 327 9.05 13.82 2.60
C ARG A 327 9.31 13.30 1.18
N SER A 328 9.43 11.99 1.02
CA SER A 328 9.64 11.39 -0.31
C SER A 328 8.42 11.59 -1.23
N GLY A 329 7.20 11.61 -0.70
CA GLY A 329 6.00 11.99 -1.44
C GLY A 329 6.05 13.41 -2.00
N LYS A 330 6.59 14.38 -1.24
CA LYS A 330 6.83 15.74 -1.75
C LYS A 330 7.82 15.77 -2.91
N TRP A 331 8.85 14.91 -2.91
CA TRP A 331 9.79 14.83 -4.03
C TRP A 331 9.12 14.40 -5.33
N VAL A 332 8.15 13.48 -5.26
CA VAL A 332 7.30 13.10 -6.40
C VAL A 332 6.47 14.30 -6.87
N GLY A 333 6.02 15.11 -5.92
CA GLY A 333 5.19 16.31 -6.15
C GLY A 333 3.76 16.14 -5.62
N PHE A 334 3.51 15.17 -4.75
CA PHE A 334 2.20 15.01 -4.12
C PHE A 334 1.82 16.23 -3.29
N ARG A 335 0.54 16.56 -3.32
CA ARG A 335 -0.12 17.33 -2.28
C ARG A 335 -0.32 16.42 -1.08
N LEU A 336 0.12 16.89 0.09
CA LEU A 336 0.02 16.14 1.33
C LEU A 336 -1.08 16.70 2.24
N PRO A 337 -1.62 15.89 3.16
CA PRO A 337 -2.69 16.30 4.07
C PRO A 337 -2.32 17.53 4.92
N GLN A 338 -1.04 17.65 5.29
CA GLN A 338 -0.48 18.79 6.04
C GLN A 338 -0.69 20.15 5.35
N GLU A 339 -0.89 20.14 4.04
CA GLU A 339 -0.99 21.34 3.20
C GLU A 339 -2.45 21.75 2.98
N TRP A 340 -3.41 21.01 3.53
CA TRP A 340 -4.82 21.24 3.32
C TRP A 340 -5.37 22.20 4.37
N ILE A 341 -6.14 23.18 3.92
CA ILE A 341 -6.94 24.01 4.81
C ILE A 341 -8.17 23.18 5.20
N TYR A 342 -8.13 22.55 6.37
CA TYR A 342 -9.28 21.83 6.90
C TYR A 342 -10.26 22.81 7.55
N PHE A 343 -11.46 22.92 6.98
CA PHE A 343 -12.63 23.43 7.68
C PHE A 343 -13.35 22.24 8.31
N GLY A 344 -12.98 21.89 9.54
CA GLY A 344 -13.49 20.70 10.25
C GLY A 344 -12.38 19.73 10.66
N TYR A 345 -12.64 18.98 11.73
CA TYR A 345 -11.61 18.43 12.63
C TYR A 345 -10.94 17.11 12.22
N HIS A 346 -10.81 16.79 10.91
CA HIS A 346 -10.27 15.50 10.47
C HIS A 346 -9.25 15.63 9.33
N THR A 347 -7.98 15.39 9.63
CA THR A 347 -6.89 15.34 8.64
C THR A 347 -6.80 13.94 8.02
N ASP A 348 -6.84 13.86 6.68
CA ASP A 348 -6.82 12.60 5.91
C ASP A 348 -5.39 12.09 5.70
N TRP A 349 -4.76 11.59 6.76
CA TRP A 349 -3.32 11.34 6.81
C TRP A 349 -2.79 10.24 5.87
N ALA A 350 -3.65 9.31 5.46
CA ALA A 350 -3.28 8.24 4.53
C ALA A 350 -3.11 8.75 3.08
N HIS A 351 -3.62 9.95 2.79
CA HIS A 351 -3.84 10.44 1.43
C HIS A 351 -2.62 11.13 0.81
N PHE A 352 -2.38 10.82 -0.47
CA PHE A 352 -1.41 11.47 -1.34
C PHE A 352 -2.09 11.76 -2.68
N ASP A 353 -2.19 13.02 -3.10
CA ASP A 353 -2.88 13.36 -4.35
C ASP A 353 -2.09 14.28 -5.27
N VAL A 354 -2.48 14.33 -6.54
CA VAL A 354 -1.81 15.11 -7.58
C VAL A 354 -2.06 16.63 -7.53
N GLY A 355 -2.88 17.10 -6.58
CA GLY A 355 -3.37 18.46 -6.49
C GLY A 355 -4.68 18.69 -7.25
N THR A 356 -5.27 19.86 -7.02
CA THR A 356 -6.49 20.32 -7.71
C THR A 356 -6.35 21.68 -8.37
N LYS A 357 -5.24 22.39 -8.11
CA LYS A 357 -4.93 23.74 -8.60
C LYS A 357 -3.46 23.83 -8.95
#